data_AF-A0A395T894-F1
#
_entry.id   AF-A0A395T894-F1
#
_cell.length_a   1.000
_cell.length_b   1.000
_cell.length_c   1.000
_cell.angle_alpha   90.00
_cell.angle_beta   90.00
_cell.angle_gamma   90.00
#
_symmetry.space_group_name_H-M   'P 1'
#
loop_
_entity.id
_entity.type
_entity.pdbx_description
1 polymer ?
#
loop_
_entity_poly.entity_id
_entity_poly.type
_entity_poly.pdbx_seq_one_letter_code
_entity_poly.pdbx_strand_id
1 'polypeptide(L)'
;MRFQPILLAALFGAASAVPCYPIKLNIDGGRNTGWAGFDPFGEQPEGYSWDIVPASDCWVRWQAIRPGQTPNDARVFKTKFDSTPDSVRYTIMNYFNHDGKNDMLWLPMRTRSLQYSHMLPASMEDHETIDPQSSLSDSSRVVVSIILPSGKEKLQQVRATRTGDTQDDSNIYRAEEVGITGLTGTISTGDWAYITGTELRLAMRQILKEQRDAFYERRPWKKEEFAYALAEKANGDCVVIDFRDFDEFVIRLRPASMR
;
A
#
# COMPACT_ATOMS: atom_id res chain seq x y z
N MET A 1 1.27 55.59 10.66
CA MET A 1 1.99 54.67 11.56
C MET A 1 1.39 53.29 11.37
N ARG A 2 2.17 52.35 10.83
CA ARG A 2 1.76 50.96 10.56
C ARG A 2 2.04 50.12 11.80
N PHE A 3 1.03 49.41 12.29
CA PHE A 3 1.19 48.36 13.28
C PHE A 3 1.49 47.03 12.56
N GLN A 4 2.61 46.42 12.91
CA GLN A 4 2.96 45.05 12.54
C GLN A 4 2.19 44.06 13.43
N PRO A 5 1.57 43.01 12.88
CA PRO A 5 1.33 41.79 13.62
C PRO A 5 2.55 40.86 13.48
N ILE A 6 3.03 40.38 14.62
CA ILE A 6 4.05 39.34 14.73
C ILE A 6 3.43 38.04 14.21
N LEU A 7 3.88 37.60 13.03
CA LEU A 7 3.64 36.25 12.53
C LEU A 7 4.61 35.31 13.26
N LEU A 8 4.08 34.48 14.16
CA LEU A 8 4.76 33.25 14.58
C LEU A 8 4.93 32.38 13.33
N ALA A 9 6.16 32.29 12.85
CA ALA A 9 6.53 31.32 11.83
C ALA A 9 6.41 29.91 12.44
N ALA A 10 5.31 29.22 12.16
CA ALA A 10 5.33 27.78 12.18
C ALA A 10 6.31 27.36 11.08
N LEU A 11 7.42 26.75 11.48
CA LEU A 11 8.40 26.14 10.60
C LEU A 11 7.71 25.01 9.81
N PHE A 12 7.07 25.36 8.70
CA PHE A 12 6.79 24.41 7.63
C PHE A 12 8.14 24.09 7.02
N GLY A 13 8.79 23.06 7.55
CA GLY A 13 9.83 22.35 6.83
C GLY A 13 9.19 21.83 5.55
N ALA A 14 9.39 22.54 4.45
CA ALA A 14 9.22 22.00 3.12
C ALA A 14 10.27 20.91 2.96
N ALA A 15 9.98 19.72 3.50
CA ALA A 15 10.63 18.51 3.04
C ALA A 15 10.09 18.27 1.64
N SER A 16 10.78 18.83 0.65
CA SER A 16 10.76 18.25 -0.70
C SER A 16 11.09 16.78 -0.50
N ALA A 17 10.12 15.90 -0.78
CA ALA A 17 10.33 14.45 -0.76
C ALA A 17 11.64 14.19 -1.49
N VAL A 18 12.63 13.60 -0.80
CA VAL A 18 13.79 13.06 -1.50
C VAL A 18 13.20 11.87 -2.23
N PRO A 19 13.03 11.90 -3.57
CA PRO A 19 12.59 10.70 -4.25
C PRO A 19 13.58 9.61 -3.90
N CYS A 20 13.15 8.34 -3.81
CA CYS A 20 14.04 7.19 -3.60
C CYS A 20 15.06 6.96 -4.73
N TYR A 21 15.33 8.00 -5.51
CA TYR A 21 16.20 8.19 -6.65
C TYR A 21 17.72 8.11 -6.39
N PRO A 22 18.31 8.18 -5.17
CA PRO A 22 19.73 7.86 -5.06
C PRO A 22 19.99 6.35 -5.17
N ILE A 23 18.94 5.52 -5.25
CA ILE A 23 19.04 4.16 -5.74
C ILE A 23 19.30 4.24 -7.26
N LYS A 24 20.58 4.29 -7.64
CA LYS A 24 21.02 4.47 -9.03
C LYS A 24 20.41 3.40 -9.94
N LEU A 25 19.49 3.82 -10.82
CA LEU A 25 19.20 3.08 -12.04
C LEU A 25 20.52 2.97 -12.83
N ASN A 26 20.90 1.76 -13.23
CA ASN A 26 22.03 1.56 -14.12
C ASN A 26 21.62 2.10 -15.51
N ILE A 27 21.95 3.36 -15.81
CA ILE A 27 21.71 4.01 -17.11
C ILE A 27 22.95 3.82 -18.03
N ASP A 28 23.63 2.68 -17.93
CA ASP A 28 24.70 2.32 -18.85
C ASP A 28 24.24 1.17 -19.76
N GLY A 29 23.61 1.57 -20.87
CA GLY A 29 23.80 0.90 -22.17
C GLY A 29 22.82 -0.22 -22.56
N GLY A 30 21.84 0.13 -23.40
CA GLY A 30 21.25 -0.82 -24.35
C GLY A 30 19.75 -0.70 -24.54
N ARG A 31 19.33 -0.34 -25.76
CA ARG A 31 17.94 -0.49 -26.21
C ARG A 31 17.49 -1.95 -25.91
N ASN A 32 16.44 -2.11 -25.10
CA ASN A 32 15.80 -3.37 -24.61
C ASN A 32 16.07 -3.85 -23.17
N THR A 33 16.74 -3.12 -22.30
CA THR A 33 16.62 -3.42 -20.86
C THR A 33 15.44 -2.64 -20.29
N GLY A 34 14.42 -3.36 -19.78
CA GLY A 34 13.42 -2.76 -18.90
C GLY A 34 14.09 -2.26 -17.61
N TRP A 35 13.38 -2.27 -16.50
CA TRP A 35 13.95 -2.08 -15.16
C TRP A 35 15.01 -3.15 -14.75
N ALA A 36 15.58 -3.87 -15.72
CA ALA A 36 16.67 -4.82 -15.56
C ALA A 36 17.98 -4.07 -15.29
N GLY A 37 18.45 -4.12 -14.05
CA GLY A 37 19.73 -3.54 -13.64
C GLY A 37 19.83 -3.18 -12.17
N PHE A 38 18.71 -3.18 -11.44
CA PHE A 38 18.69 -2.93 -10.00
C PHE A 38 18.02 -4.10 -9.27
N ASP A 39 18.83 -4.84 -8.51
CA ASP A 39 18.40 -5.86 -7.57
C ASP A 39 18.50 -5.28 -6.14
N PRO A 40 17.39 -4.80 -5.53
CA PRO A 40 17.41 -4.27 -4.17
C PRO A 40 17.79 -5.31 -3.11
N PHE A 41 17.85 -6.58 -3.48
CA PHE A 41 18.17 -7.70 -2.60
C PHE A 41 19.64 -8.11 -2.68
N GLY A 42 20.41 -7.50 -3.59
CA GLY A 42 21.85 -7.68 -3.71
C GLY A 42 22.66 -6.90 -2.67
N GLU A 43 23.99 -6.91 -2.83
CA GLU A 43 24.89 -6.12 -1.99
C GLU A 43 24.61 -4.61 -2.14
N GLN A 44 24.42 -3.93 -1.01
CA GLN A 44 24.11 -2.50 -1.02
C GLN A 44 25.41 -1.68 -1.13
N PRO A 45 25.43 -0.61 -1.95
CA PRO A 45 26.64 0.19 -2.14
C PRO A 45 27.05 0.90 -0.86
N GLU A 46 28.36 1.04 -0.65
CA GLU A 46 28.93 1.69 0.55
C GLU A 46 28.31 3.08 0.77
N GLY A 47 27.86 3.35 2.01
CA GLY A 47 27.21 4.60 2.38
C GLY A 47 25.70 4.67 2.09
N TYR A 48 25.11 3.63 1.52
CA TYR A 48 23.66 3.49 1.34
C TYR A 48 23.15 2.27 2.08
N SER A 49 22.06 2.44 2.83
CA SER A 49 21.32 1.34 3.44
C SER A 49 19.83 1.57 3.25
N TRP A 50 19.11 0.58 2.75
CA TRP A 50 17.64 0.56 2.73
C TRP A 50 17.12 -0.66 3.47
N ASP A 51 15.99 -0.46 4.13
CA ASP A 51 15.24 -1.56 4.75
C ASP A 51 14.56 -2.39 3.65
N ILE A 52 14.49 -3.70 3.84
CA ILE A 52 13.71 -4.62 3.00
C ILE A 52 12.67 -5.26 3.90
N VAL A 53 11.40 -5.08 3.58
CA VAL A 53 10.29 -5.56 4.40
C VAL A 53 9.30 -6.38 3.57
N PRO A 54 8.78 -7.51 4.09
CA PRO A 54 7.73 -8.26 3.40
C PRO A 54 6.45 -7.43 3.26
N ALA A 55 5.87 -7.37 2.07
CA ALA A 55 4.58 -6.74 1.84
C ALA A 55 3.48 -7.34 2.75
N SER A 56 3.48 -8.67 2.92
CA SER A 56 2.53 -9.41 3.78
C SER A 56 2.55 -8.97 5.25
N ASP A 57 3.64 -8.34 5.67
CA ASP A 57 3.83 -7.79 7.00
C ASP A 57 3.55 -6.30 7.14
N CYS A 58 2.93 -5.70 6.13
CA CYS A 58 2.51 -4.30 6.17
C CYS A 58 0.99 -4.16 6.34
N TRP A 59 0.57 -3.11 7.07
CA TRP A 59 -0.79 -2.58 6.96
C TRP A 59 -0.79 -1.41 5.98
N VAL A 60 -1.83 -1.30 5.18
CA VAL A 60 -1.97 -0.26 4.16
C VAL A 60 -3.32 0.42 4.22
N ARG A 61 -3.31 1.69 3.82
CA ARG A 61 -4.52 2.48 3.60
C ARG A 61 -4.34 3.33 2.35
N TRP A 62 -5.29 3.22 1.43
CA TRP A 62 -5.37 4.05 0.24
C TRP A 62 -6.27 5.25 0.50
N GLN A 63 -5.80 6.43 0.10
CA GLN A 63 -6.52 7.68 0.27
C GLN A 63 -6.55 8.45 -1.04
N ALA A 64 -7.76 8.76 -1.50
CA ALA A 64 -7.95 9.69 -2.61
C ALA A 64 -7.57 11.11 -2.17
N ILE A 65 -6.72 11.77 -2.95
CA ILE A 65 -6.33 13.16 -2.79
C ILE A 65 -7.54 14.03 -3.11
N ARG A 66 -8.03 14.75 -2.10
CA ARG A 66 -9.21 15.62 -2.24
C ARG A 66 -8.87 16.88 -3.05
N PRO A 67 -9.86 17.53 -3.67
CA PRO A 67 -9.63 18.83 -4.32
C PRO A 67 -8.95 19.81 -3.35
N GLY A 68 -7.86 20.43 -3.81
CA GLY A 68 -7.06 21.37 -3.01
C GLY A 68 -6.01 20.74 -2.10
N GLN A 69 -5.91 19.41 -2.03
CA GLN A 69 -4.83 18.72 -1.31
C GLN A 69 -3.67 18.39 -2.25
N THR A 70 -2.44 18.48 -1.73
CA THR A 70 -1.26 17.84 -2.31
C THR A 70 -1.21 16.36 -1.89
N PRO A 71 -0.38 15.52 -2.55
CA PRO A 71 -0.14 14.16 -2.06
C PRO A 71 0.34 14.11 -0.60
N ASN A 72 1.15 15.08 -0.16
CA ASN A 72 1.65 15.13 1.21
C ASN A 72 0.52 15.39 2.22
N ASP A 73 -0.47 16.23 1.88
CA ASP A 73 -1.62 16.51 2.74
C ASP A 73 -2.55 15.30 2.91
N ALA A 74 -2.49 14.34 1.97
CA ALA A 74 -3.31 13.13 2.00
C ALA A 74 -2.68 11.99 2.83
N ARG A 75 -1.38 12.06 3.16
CA ARG A 75 -0.66 11.05 3.96
C ARG A 75 -1.22 10.96 5.39
N VAL A 76 -1.27 9.75 5.96
CA VAL A 76 -1.58 9.57 7.39
C VAL A 76 -0.31 9.74 8.22
N PHE A 77 -0.37 10.57 9.27
CA PHE A 77 0.74 10.78 10.22
C PHE A 77 0.36 10.47 11.68
N LYS A 78 -0.74 9.73 11.91
CA LYS A 78 -1.22 9.41 13.26
C LYS A 78 -0.28 8.40 13.93
N THR A 79 0.00 8.58 15.22
CA THR A 79 0.82 7.63 16.01
C THR A 79 0.01 6.78 16.97
N LYS A 80 -1.14 7.26 17.42
CA LYS A 80 -2.02 6.55 18.35
C LYS A 80 -3.24 5.96 17.64
N PHE A 81 -3.54 4.70 17.87
CA PHE A 81 -4.70 4.01 17.33
C PHE A 81 -5.59 3.55 18.48
N ASP A 82 -6.88 3.76 18.35
CA ASP A 82 -7.87 3.66 19.43
C ASP A 82 -9.22 3.12 18.93
N SER A 83 -9.22 2.35 17.84
CA SER A 83 -10.43 1.71 17.34
C SER A 83 -11.02 0.75 18.39
N THR A 84 -12.34 0.72 18.47
CA THR A 84 -13.12 -0.27 19.22
C THR A 84 -13.93 -1.12 18.24
N PRO A 85 -14.39 -2.32 18.62
CA PRO A 85 -15.23 -3.15 17.75
C PRO A 85 -16.48 -2.42 17.23
N ASP A 86 -17.06 -1.55 18.05
CA ASP A 86 -18.25 -0.76 17.68
C ASP A 86 -17.91 0.40 16.75
N SER A 87 -16.79 1.10 16.93
CA SER A 87 -16.36 2.16 16.01
C SER A 87 -15.98 1.59 14.63
N VAL A 88 -15.39 0.40 14.60
CA VAL A 88 -15.10 -0.34 13.36
C VAL A 88 -16.40 -0.74 12.67
N ARG A 89 -17.36 -1.33 13.40
CA ARG A 89 -18.68 -1.66 12.84
C ARG A 89 -19.36 -0.42 12.28
N TYR A 90 -19.45 0.65 13.08
CA TYR A 90 -20.06 1.91 12.68
C TYR A 90 -19.41 2.45 11.39
N THR A 91 -18.08 2.41 11.31
CA THR A 91 -17.34 2.89 10.13
C THR A 91 -17.64 2.08 8.87
N ILE A 92 -17.68 0.74 8.98
CA ILE A 92 -18.03 -0.13 7.84
C ILE A 92 -19.46 0.13 7.37
N MET A 93 -20.40 0.31 8.31
CA MET A 93 -21.80 0.57 8.00
C MET A 93 -22.05 1.99 7.48
N ASN A 94 -21.18 2.95 7.79
CA ASN A 94 -21.32 4.37 7.42
C ASN A 94 -20.20 4.85 6.51
N TYR A 95 -19.91 4.11 5.43
CA TYR A 95 -18.74 4.32 4.58
C TYR A 95 -18.54 5.77 4.07
N PHE A 96 -19.62 6.50 3.80
CA PHE A 96 -19.56 7.88 3.30
C PHE A 96 -19.04 8.90 4.31
N ASN A 97 -18.94 8.52 5.59
CA ASN A 97 -18.39 9.35 6.67
C ASN A 97 -18.98 10.77 6.70
N HIS A 98 -20.29 10.92 6.53
CA HIS A 98 -20.95 12.23 6.42
C HIS A 98 -20.66 13.15 7.61
N ASP A 99 -20.45 12.57 8.80
CA ASP A 99 -20.18 13.32 10.03
C ASP A 99 -18.67 13.48 10.34
N GLY A 100 -17.79 12.92 9.53
CA GLY A 100 -16.34 12.97 9.73
C GLY A 100 -15.82 12.18 10.94
N LYS A 101 -16.65 11.29 11.53
CA LYS A 101 -16.36 10.55 12.77
C LYS A 101 -15.85 9.13 12.56
N ASN A 102 -15.77 8.66 11.32
CA ASN A 102 -15.33 7.30 11.04
C ASN A 102 -13.86 7.07 11.44
N ASP A 103 -13.60 5.84 11.89
CA ASP A 103 -12.25 5.36 12.10
C ASP A 103 -11.48 5.27 10.79
N MET A 104 -10.16 5.35 10.92
CA MET A 104 -9.28 4.93 9.85
C MET A 104 -9.15 3.41 9.87
N LEU A 105 -9.85 2.74 8.97
CA LEU A 105 -9.68 1.31 8.74
C LEU A 105 -8.47 1.00 7.85
N TRP A 106 -7.90 -0.18 8.05
CA TRP A 106 -6.66 -0.65 7.46
C TRP A 106 -6.88 -2.00 6.79
N LEU A 107 -6.09 -2.28 5.77
CA LEU A 107 -6.07 -3.57 5.08
C LEU A 107 -4.67 -4.16 5.19
N PRO A 108 -4.52 -5.48 5.30
CA PRO A 108 -3.21 -6.09 5.15
C PRO A 108 -2.79 -5.89 3.70
N MET A 109 -1.52 -5.56 3.43
CA MET A 109 -1.06 -5.51 2.05
C MET A 109 -1.04 -6.96 1.55
N ARG A 110 -2.05 -7.31 0.74
CA ARG A 110 -2.32 -8.65 0.17
C ARG A 110 -3.03 -8.52 -1.17
N THR A 111 -3.08 -9.59 -1.96
CA THR A 111 -3.74 -9.61 -3.27
C THR A 111 -5.15 -9.01 -3.23
N ARG A 112 -6.02 -9.46 -2.31
CA ARG A 112 -7.40 -8.94 -2.21
C ARG A 112 -7.45 -7.45 -1.93
N SER A 113 -6.58 -6.94 -1.05
CA SER A 113 -6.51 -5.50 -0.75
C SER A 113 -6.03 -4.68 -1.96
N LEU A 114 -5.09 -5.20 -2.74
CA LEU A 114 -4.55 -4.56 -3.94
C LEU A 114 -5.56 -4.59 -5.10
N GLN A 115 -6.36 -5.65 -5.22
CA GLN A 115 -7.50 -5.71 -6.13
C GLN A 115 -8.57 -4.70 -5.71
N TYR A 116 -8.83 -4.59 -4.40
CA TYR A 116 -9.86 -3.70 -3.84
C TYR A 116 -9.53 -2.24 -4.13
N SER A 117 -8.24 -1.90 -4.14
CA SER A 117 -7.74 -0.57 -4.40
C SER A 117 -7.36 -0.30 -5.87
N HIS A 118 -7.73 -1.16 -6.82
CA HIS A 118 -7.37 -1.05 -8.24
C HIS A 118 -5.86 -1.04 -8.58
N MET A 119 -5.00 -1.42 -7.62
CA MET A 119 -3.56 -1.62 -7.88
C MET A 119 -3.36 -2.90 -8.70
N LEU A 120 -4.25 -3.87 -8.49
CA LEU A 120 -4.43 -5.06 -9.31
C LEU A 120 -5.79 -5.08 -10.01
N PRO A 121 -5.92 -5.83 -11.10
CA PRO A 121 -7.22 -6.11 -11.73
C PRO A 121 -8.19 -6.77 -10.74
N ALA A 122 -9.45 -6.31 -10.76
CA ALA A 122 -10.53 -6.85 -9.92
C ALA A 122 -10.76 -8.36 -10.11
N SER A 123 -10.50 -8.84 -11.33
CA SER A 123 -10.57 -10.24 -11.71
C SER A 123 -9.19 -10.66 -12.20
N MET A 124 -8.65 -11.71 -11.58
CA MET A 124 -7.40 -12.37 -11.97
C MET A 124 -7.68 -13.87 -12.04
N GLU A 125 -6.96 -14.58 -12.90
CA GLU A 125 -7.08 -16.03 -13.00
C GLU A 125 -6.72 -16.68 -11.67
N ASP A 126 -7.50 -17.68 -11.23
CA ASP A 126 -7.37 -18.38 -9.95
C ASP A 126 -7.64 -17.56 -8.68
N HIS A 127 -8.15 -16.33 -8.82
CA HIS A 127 -8.60 -15.51 -7.70
C HIS A 127 -10.08 -15.18 -7.83
N GLU A 128 -10.79 -15.16 -6.70
CA GLU A 128 -12.17 -14.68 -6.66
C GLU A 128 -12.23 -13.24 -7.15
N THR A 129 -13.20 -12.95 -8.03
CA THR A 129 -13.49 -11.58 -8.43
C THR A 129 -14.03 -10.83 -7.22
N ILE A 130 -13.49 -9.64 -6.98
CA ILE A 130 -14.01 -8.74 -5.95
C ILE A 130 -14.56 -7.46 -6.58
N ASP A 131 -15.45 -6.79 -5.86
CA ASP A 131 -15.97 -5.47 -6.21
C ASP A 131 -15.00 -4.38 -5.69
N PRO A 132 -14.22 -3.73 -6.56
CA PRO A 132 -13.22 -2.76 -6.12
C PRO A 132 -13.84 -1.44 -5.69
N GLN A 133 -13.09 -0.68 -4.90
CA GLN A 133 -13.49 0.64 -4.47
C GLN A 133 -13.31 1.67 -5.59
N SER A 134 -14.42 2.02 -6.25
CA SER A 134 -14.46 2.92 -7.41
C SER A 134 -13.77 4.27 -7.18
N SER A 135 -13.84 4.82 -5.96
CA SER A 135 -13.15 6.08 -5.59
C SER A 135 -11.62 6.00 -5.63
N LEU A 136 -11.05 4.80 -5.73
CA LEU A 136 -9.60 4.56 -5.84
C LEU A 136 -9.16 4.20 -7.26
N SER A 137 -10.07 4.23 -8.24
CA SER A 137 -9.79 3.81 -9.63
C SER A 137 -8.76 4.68 -10.35
N ASP A 138 -8.76 5.99 -10.07
CA ASP A 138 -7.75 6.94 -10.52
C ASP A 138 -6.54 6.91 -9.59
N SER A 139 -5.63 5.97 -9.85
CA SER A 139 -4.41 5.77 -9.06
C SER A 139 -3.48 7.00 -9.03
N SER A 140 -3.60 7.92 -10.00
CA SER A 140 -2.82 9.16 -10.02
C SER A 140 -3.22 10.13 -8.90
N ARG A 141 -4.42 9.94 -8.35
CA ARG A 141 -4.98 10.71 -7.25
C ARG A 141 -5.05 9.93 -5.97
N VAL A 142 -4.23 8.88 -5.81
CA VAL A 142 -4.22 8.04 -4.61
C VAL A 142 -2.85 8.11 -3.95
N VAL A 143 -2.85 8.27 -2.63
CA VAL A 143 -1.69 8.06 -1.77
C VAL A 143 -1.91 6.79 -0.96
N VAL A 144 -0.84 6.02 -0.78
CA VAL A 144 -0.85 4.80 0.02
C VAL A 144 0.00 5.07 1.26
N SER A 145 -0.65 5.05 2.42
CA SER A 145 0.04 5.09 3.71
C SER A 145 0.28 3.65 4.17
N ILE A 146 1.53 3.34 4.52
CA ILE A 146 2.01 2.00 4.88
C ILE A 146 2.51 2.03 6.32
N ILE A 147 1.96 1.17 7.17
CA ILE A 147 2.55 0.83 8.46
C ILE A 147 3.47 -0.37 8.23
N LEU A 148 4.76 -0.15 8.46
CA LEU A 148 5.82 -1.14 8.29
C LEU A 148 5.72 -2.26 9.34
N PRO A 149 6.42 -3.41 9.17
CA PRO A 149 6.39 -4.50 10.13
C PRO A 149 6.72 -4.06 11.56
N SER A 150 7.70 -3.17 11.72
CA SER A 150 8.08 -2.58 13.01
C SER A 150 6.92 -1.85 13.71
N GLY A 151 5.97 -1.29 12.94
CA GLY A 151 4.74 -0.70 13.45
C GLY A 151 3.64 -1.73 13.66
N LYS A 152 3.49 -2.68 12.73
CA LYS A 152 2.49 -3.76 12.81
C LYS A 152 2.63 -4.55 14.12
N GLU A 153 3.85 -4.85 14.55
CA GLU A 153 4.13 -5.56 15.81
C GLU A 153 3.65 -4.84 17.07
N LYS A 154 3.52 -3.50 17.00
CA LYS A 154 3.08 -2.64 18.11
C LYS A 154 1.56 -2.42 18.12
N LEU A 155 0.85 -2.93 17.12
CA LEU A 155 -0.57 -2.73 16.93
C LEU A 155 -1.35 -4.04 17.08
N GLN A 156 -2.55 -3.92 17.64
CA GLN A 156 -3.50 -5.02 17.74
C GLN A 156 -4.63 -4.81 16.74
N GLN A 157 -5.03 -5.89 16.09
CA GLN A 157 -6.17 -5.91 15.19
C GLN A 157 -7.48 -5.80 15.98
N VAL A 158 -8.36 -4.89 15.56
CA VAL A 158 -9.71 -4.72 16.13
C VAL A 158 -10.75 -5.05 15.07
N ARG A 159 -11.47 -6.17 15.26
CA ARG A 159 -12.54 -6.62 14.37
C ARG A 159 -13.87 -5.98 14.75
N ALA A 160 -14.76 -5.82 13.77
CA ALA A 160 -16.10 -5.29 13.99
C ALA A 160 -16.95 -6.21 14.87
N THR A 161 -17.82 -5.61 15.69
CA THR A 161 -18.90 -6.36 16.36
C THR A 161 -19.86 -6.91 15.31
N ARG A 162 -20.33 -8.16 15.49
CA ARG A 162 -21.38 -8.79 14.67
C ARG A 162 -22.67 -8.89 15.47
N THR A 163 -23.82 -8.72 14.81
CA THR A 163 -25.13 -8.90 15.46
C THR A 163 -25.60 -10.35 15.42
N GLY A 164 -25.03 -11.15 14.51
CA GLY A 164 -25.44 -12.54 14.28
C GLY A 164 -26.55 -12.67 13.23
N ASP A 165 -27.08 -11.54 12.74
CA ASP A 165 -27.99 -11.50 11.61
C ASP A 165 -27.21 -11.30 10.30
N THR A 166 -27.34 -12.25 9.37
CA THR A 166 -26.57 -12.24 8.11
C THR A 166 -26.87 -11.03 7.23
N GLN A 167 -28.10 -10.52 7.24
CA GLN A 167 -28.49 -9.38 6.41
C GLN A 167 -27.88 -8.09 6.97
N ASP A 168 -27.97 -7.89 8.29
CA ASP A 168 -27.39 -6.74 8.97
C ASP A 168 -25.85 -6.74 8.96
N ASP A 169 -25.23 -7.93 8.95
CA ASP A 169 -23.78 -8.11 8.96
C ASP A 169 -23.18 -8.25 7.54
N SER A 170 -23.99 -8.15 6.48
CA SER A 170 -23.54 -8.33 5.08
C SER A 170 -22.34 -7.46 4.70
N ASN A 171 -22.34 -6.18 5.11
CA ASN A 171 -21.20 -5.28 4.87
C ASN A 171 -19.97 -5.65 5.72
N ILE A 172 -20.18 -6.22 6.92
CA ILE A 172 -19.08 -6.70 7.77
C ILE A 172 -18.41 -7.90 7.11
N TYR A 173 -19.19 -8.87 6.60
CA TYR A 173 -18.63 -10.01 5.87
C TYR A 173 -17.81 -9.58 4.66
N ARG A 174 -18.33 -8.66 3.84
CA ARG A 174 -17.60 -8.09 2.69
C ARG A 174 -16.31 -7.37 3.10
N ALA A 175 -16.33 -6.64 4.21
CA ALA A 175 -15.15 -5.95 4.72
C ALA A 175 -14.08 -6.94 5.20
N GLU A 176 -14.48 -7.98 5.93
CA GLU A 176 -13.57 -9.02 6.41
C GLU A 176 -12.97 -9.86 5.29
N GLU A 177 -13.69 -10.11 4.20
CA GLU A 177 -13.17 -10.81 3.01
C GLU A 177 -11.92 -10.15 2.43
N VAL A 178 -11.83 -8.83 2.46
CA VAL A 178 -10.64 -8.08 2.00
C VAL A 178 -9.69 -7.72 3.14
N GLY A 179 -10.00 -8.14 4.37
CA GLY A 179 -9.18 -7.92 5.57
C GLY A 179 -9.30 -6.52 6.17
N ILE A 180 -10.35 -5.76 5.86
CA ILE A 180 -10.59 -4.44 6.46
C ILE A 180 -10.74 -4.57 7.98
N THR A 181 -9.97 -3.79 8.72
CA THR A 181 -9.93 -3.85 10.18
C THR A 181 -9.66 -2.50 10.82
N GLY A 182 -10.07 -2.32 12.08
CA GLY A 182 -9.51 -1.28 12.93
C GLY A 182 -8.19 -1.71 13.55
N LEU A 183 -7.44 -0.74 14.08
CA LEU A 183 -6.19 -0.98 14.80
C LEU A 183 -6.26 -0.27 16.16
N THR A 184 -5.56 -0.82 17.15
CA THR A 184 -5.35 -0.18 18.46
C THR A 184 -3.90 -0.33 18.89
N GLY A 185 -3.35 0.66 19.59
CA GLY A 185 -1.95 0.69 20.02
C GLY A 185 -1.26 2.00 19.69
N THR A 186 0.07 2.03 19.74
CA THR A 186 0.85 3.23 19.45
C THR A 186 2.11 2.87 18.68
N ILE A 187 2.34 3.60 17.60
CA ILE A 187 3.53 3.51 16.75
C ILE A 187 4.26 4.84 16.71
N SER A 188 5.48 4.82 16.20
CA SER A 188 6.33 6.00 16.02
C SER A 188 6.29 6.48 14.57
N THR A 189 6.82 7.68 14.31
CA THR A 189 6.96 8.20 12.95
C THR A 189 7.84 7.29 12.08
N GLY A 190 8.86 6.64 12.64
CA GLY A 190 9.74 5.72 11.91
C GLY A 190 9.08 4.43 11.44
N ASP A 191 7.85 4.15 11.87
CA ASP A 191 7.08 2.97 11.47
C ASP A 191 6.23 3.20 10.21
N TRP A 192 6.30 4.39 9.62
CA TRP A 192 5.53 4.79 8.45
C TRP A 192 6.37 4.81 7.18
N ALA A 193 5.75 4.38 6.08
CA ALA A 193 6.20 4.68 4.73
C ALA A 193 5.03 5.09 3.82
N TYR A 194 5.36 5.71 2.69
CA TYR A 194 4.41 6.25 1.75
C TYR A 194 4.82 5.93 0.32
N ILE A 195 3.85 5.59 -0.51
CA ILE A 195 4.01 5.41 -1.96
C ILE A 195 2.78 6.00 -2.66
N THR A 196 2.92 6.47 -3.88
CA THR A 196 1.75 6.87 -4.67
C THR A 196 1.02 5.64 -5.21
N GLY A 197 -0.29 5.79 -5.46
CA GLY A 197 -1.08 4.76 -6.12
C GLY A 197 -0.55 4.44 -7.52
N THR A 198 -0.02 5.44 -8.25
CA THR A 198 0.60 5.22 -9.56
C THR A 198 1.82 4.32 -9.48
N GLU A 199 2.77 4.60 -8.58
CA GLU A 199 3.99 3.81 -8.42
C GLU A 199 3.67 2.37 -8.01
N LEU A 200 2.79 2.21 -7.02
CA LEU A 200 2.36 0.87 -6.58
C LEU A 200 1.68 0.11 -7.72
N ARG A 201 0.79 0.75 -8.47
CA ARG A 201 0.10 0.12 -9.61
C ARG A 201 1.08 -0.26 -10.73
N LEU A 202 2.10 0.55 -10.97
CA LEU A 202 3.14 0.22 -11.96
C LEU A 202 3.96 -0.99 -11.52
N ALA A 203 4.40 -1.04 -10.25
CA ALA A 203 5.09 -2.20 -9.69
C ALA A 203 4.24 -3.48 -9.82
N MET A 204 2.96 -3.41 -9.43
CA MET A 204 2.03 -4.53 -9.52
C MET A 204 1.80 -5.00 -10.97
N ARG A 205 1.68 -4.07 -11.92
CA ARG A 205 1.56 -4.39 -13.35
C ARG A 205 2.83 -5.04 -13.90
N GLN A 206 4.00 -4.58 -13.47
CA GLN A 206 5.27 -5.14 -13.90
C GLN A 206 5.40 -6.59 -13.44
N ILE A 207 5.04 -6.87 -12.18
CA ILE A 207 5.01 -8.24 -11.65
C ILE A 207 4.05 -9.13 -12.42
N LEU A 208 2.80 -8.68 -12.63
CA LEU A 208 1.81 -9.45 -13.40
C LEU A 208 2.26 -9.72 -14.84
N LYS A 209 2.91 -8.74 -15.48
CA LYS A 209 3.44 -8.89 -16.84
C LYS A 209 4.53 -9.95 -16.87
N GLU A 210 5.51 -9.85 -15.98
CA GLU A 210 6.61 -10.81 -15.90
C GLU A 210 6.11 -12.24 -15.61
N GLN A 211 5.17 -12.40 -14.67
CA GLN A 211 4.57 -13.71 -14.40
C GLN A 211 3.88 -14.29 -15.65
N ARG A 212 3.18 -13.45 -16.41
CA ARG A 212 2.51 -13.85 -17.66
C ARG A 212 3.52 -14.22 -18.75
N ASP A 213 4.55 -13.40 -18.95
CA ASP A 213 5.58 -13.63 -19.97
C ASP A 213 6.35 -14.93 -19.64
N ALA A 214 6.79 -15.09 -18.38
CA ALA A 214 7.45 -16.29 -17.91
C ALA A 214 6.62 -17.56 -18.10
N PHE A 215 5.31 -17.48 -17.87
CA PHE A 215 4.40 -18.59 -18.15
C PHE A 215 4.36 -18.96 -19.63
N TYR A 216 4.14 -18.00 -20.53
CA TYR A 216 4.06 -18.26 -21.97
C TYR A 216 5.40 -18.78 -22.52
N GLU A 217 6.51 -18.33 -21.96
CA GLU A 217 7.87 -18.76 -22.30
C GLU A 217 8.30 -20.04 -21.57
N ARG A 218 7.47 -20.58 -20.68
CA ARG A 218 7.74 -21.79 -19.88
C ARG A 218 9.04 -21.70 -19.08
N ARG A 219 9.32 -20.54 -18.50
CA ARG A 219 10.47 -20.29 -17.63
C ARG A 219 10.00 -19.90 -16.22
N PRO A 220 10.85 -20.05 -15.20
CA PRO A 220 10.65 -19.34 -13.95
C PRO A 220 10.54 -17.84 -14.19
N TRP A 221 9.63 -17.18 -13.49
CA TRP A 221 9.55 -15.73 -13.48
C TRP A 221 10.65 -15.16 -12.59
N LYS A 222 11.19 -14.02 -12.96
CA LYS A 222 12.36 -13.40 -12.33
C LYS A 222 11.93 -12.56 -11.12
N LYS A 223 11.68 -13.24 -10.00
CA LYS A 223 11.18 -12.62 -8.77
C LYS A 223 12.06 -11.47 -8.28
N GLU A 224 13.37 -11.65 -8.33
CA GLU A 224 14.37 -10.74 -7.79
C GLU A 224 14.45 -9.43 -8.58
N GLU A 225 14.19 -9.47 -9.89
CA GLU A 225 14.23 -8.29 -10.76
C GLU A 225 12.95 -7.43 -10.68
N PHE A 226 11.81 -8.01 -10.31
CA PHE A 226 10.50 -7.36 -10.51
C PHE A 226 9.59 -7.33 -9.28
N ALA A 227 9.75 -8.21 -8.30
CA ALA A 227 8.80 -8.39 -7.21
C ALA A 227 9.04 -7.43 -6.03
N TYR A 228 9.14 -6.13 -6.30
CA TYR A 228 9.28 -5.12 -5.27
C TYR A 228 8.63 -3.78 -5.65
N ALA A 229 8.39 -2.93 -4.65
CA ALA A 229 8.11 -1.51 -4.82
C ALA A 229 8.96 -0.69 -3.86
N LEU A 230 9.29 0.54 -4.24
CA LEU A 230 10.01 1.49 -3.36
C LEU A 230 9.01 2.41 -2.69
N ALA A 231 9.17 2.63 -1.39
CA ALA A 231 8.38 3.58 -0.63
C ALA A 231 9.29 4.51 0.20
N GLU A 232 8.81 5.74 0.41
CA GLU A 232 9.49 6.76 1.22
C GLU A 232 9.07 6.60 2.68
N LYS A 233 10.02 6.31 3.57
CA LYS A 233 9.79 6.31 5.01
C LYS A 233 9.52 7.74 5.50
N ALA A 234 8.74 7.89 6.56
CA ALA A 234 8.39 9.22 7.09
C ALA A 234 9.60 10.02 7.61
N ASN A 235 10.73 9.36 7.88
CA ASN A 235 11.99 10.00 8.24
C ASN A 235 12.84 10.44 7.03
N GLY A 236 12.35 10.22 5.80
CA GLY A 236 13.04 10.56 4.55
C GLY A 236 13.90 9.45 3.96
N ASP A 237 14.04 8.31 4.65
CA ASP A 237 14.75 7.14 4.12
C ASP A 237 13.89 6.36 3.11
N CYS A 238 14.48 5.38 2.45
CA CYS A 238 13.77 4.48 1.54
C CYS A 238 13.62 3.08 2.13
N VAL A 239 12.50 2.45 1.79
CA VAL A 239 12.21 1.05 2.12
C VAL A 239 11.77 0.31 0.86
N VAL A 240 12.28 -0.91 0.71
CA VAL A 240 11.88 -1.86 -0.31
C VAL A 240 10.75 -2.70 0.25
N ILE A 241 9.58 -2.61 -0.38
CA ILE A 241 8.43 -3.47 -0.11
C ILE A 241 8.58 -4.73 -0.98
N ASP A 242 8.88 -5.86 -0.35
CA ASP A 242 9.17 -7.14 -1.00
C ASP A 242 7.89 -7.95 -1.24
N PHE A 243 7.65 -8.33 -2.50
CA PHE A 243 6.52 -9.16 -2.94
C PHE A 243 6.93 -10.57 -3.38
N ARG A 244 8.18 -11.01 -3.16
CA ARG A 244 8.69 -12.32 -3.65
C ARG A 244 8.00 -13.53 -2.99
N ASP A 245 7.65 -13.39 -1.71
CA ASP A 245 7.00 -14.42 -0.88
C ASP A 245 5.48 -14.24 -0.79
N PHE A 246 4.92 -13.50 -1.74
CA PHE A 246 3.51 -13.20 -1.79
C PHE A 246 2.76 -14.31 -2.53
N ASP A 247 2.64 -15.47 -1.89
CA ASP A 247 2.04 -16.68 -2.49
C ASP A 247 0.57 -16.49 -2.94
N GLU A 248 -0.13 -15.53 -2.35
CA GLU A 248 -1.48 -15.10 -2.74
C GLU A 248 -1.50 -14.36 -4.09
N PHE A 249 -0.36 -13.98 -4.66
CA PHE A 249 -0.22 -13.09 -5.81
C PHE A 249 0.41 -13.78 -7.04
N VAL A 250 0.64 -15.09 -6.96
CA VAL A 250 1.20 -15.88 -8.06
C VAL A 250 0.05 -16.46 -8.89
N ILE A 251 -0.02 -16.10 -10.18
CA ILE A 251 -1.00 -16.67 -11.11
C ILE A 251 -0.74 -18.19 -11.21
N ARG A 252 -1.70 -19.02 -10.78
CA ARG A 252 -1.60 -20.49 -10.76
C ARG A 252 -2.24 -21.14 -11.99
N LEU A 253 -1.71 -20.87 -13.17
CA LEU A 253 -2.34 -21.35 -14.41
C LEU A 253 -2.44 -22.88 -14.47
N ARG A 254 -3.67 -23.39 -14.67
CA ARG A 254 -3.95 -24.84 -14.78
C ARG A 254 -3.14 -25.47 -15.93
N PRO A 255 -2.67 -26.74 -15.79
CA PRO A 255 -2.00 -27.42 -16.88
C PRO A 255 -2.88 -27.47 -18.12
N ALA A 256 -2.27 -27.34 -19.30
CA ALA A 256 -2.95 -27.29 -20.60
C ALA A 256 -3.79 -28.53 -20.96
N SER A 257 -3.82 -29.55 -20.10
CA SER A 257 -4.57 -30.80 -20.28
C SER A 257 -6.02 -30.76 -19.77
N MET A 258 -6.59 -29.58 -19.50
CA MET A 258 -8.01 -29.43 -19.13
C MET A 258 -8.73 -28.37 -19.99
N ARG A 259 -8.66 -28.49 -21.31
CA ARG A 259 -9.61 -27.89 -22.26
C ARG A 259 -10.06 -28.94 -23.26
#